data_AF-K1SAD7-F1
#
_entry.id   AF-K1SAD7-F1
#
_cell.length_a   1.000
_cell.length_b   1.000
_cell.length_c   1.000
_cell.angle_alpha   90.00
_cell.angle_beta   90.00
_cell.angle_gamma   90.00
#
_symmetry.space_group_name_H-M   'P 1'
#
loop_
_entity.id
_entity.type
_entity.pdbx_description
1 polymer ?
#
loop_
_entity_poly.entity_id
_entity_poly.type
_entity_poly.pdbx_seq_one_letter_code
_entity_poly.pdbx_strand_id
1 'polypeptide(L)'
;MQLRKAAKKYGTIVSYDLNYRPSMWEAIGGLAKAQEVNKEVAKYVDVMIGNEEDFTACLGFEIEGNDENLKTLNLDGYKKMINEAAATYPNFKAVATTLRQVKTATVNGTYFQ
;
A
#
# COMPACT_ATOMS: atom_id res chain seq x y z
N MET A 1 5.82 -2.12 17.63
CA MET A 1 7.28 -2.00 17.85
C MET A 1 7.95 -3.21 18.50
N GLN A 2 7.37 -3.85 19.54
CA GLN A 2 8.02 -4.99 20.22
C GLN A 2 8.21 -6.22 19.29
N LEU A 3 7.24 -6.48 18.41
CA LEU A 3 7.28 -7.61 17.45
C LEU A 3 8.48 -7.56 16.49
N ARG A 4 8.87 -6.39 15.98
CA ARG A 4 10.04 -6.27 15.09
C ARG A 4 11.36 -6.57 15.80
N LYS A 5 11.52 -6.09 17.05
CA LYS A 5 12.76 -6.34 17.80
C LYS A 5 12.99 -7.84 18.00
N ALA A 6 11.91 -8.60 18.21
CA ALA A 6 11.96 -10.05 18.24
C ALA A 6 12.22 -10.66 16.85
N ALA A 7 11.47 -10.26 15.82
CA ALA A 7 11.64 -10.79 14.45
C ALA A 7 13.06 -10.58 13.90
N LYS A 8 13.67 -9.39 14.09
CA LYS A 8 15.05 -9.10 13.68
C LYS A 8 16.07 -9.99 14.37
N LYS A 9 15.85 -10.35 15.63
CA LYS A 9 16.74 -11.25 16.39
C LYS A 9 16.83 -12.64 15.75
N TYR A 10 15.79 -13.06 15.04
CA TYR A 10 15.70 -14.38 14.41
C TYR A 10 15.77 -14.32 12.87
N GLY A 11 16.05 -13.15 12.28
CA GLY A 11 16.09 -12.98 10.82
C GLY A 11 14.74 -13.15 10.14
N THR A 12 13.63 -13.04 10.87
CA THR A 12 12.27 -13.24 10.36
C THR A 12 11.84 -12.07 9.48
N ILE A 13 11.31 -12.38 8.28
CA ILE A 13 10.71 -11.41 7.37
C ILE A 13 9.37 -10.93 7.94
N VAL A 14 9.18 -9.61 7.99
CA VAL A 14 7.91 -9.00 8.40
C VAL A 14 7.17 -8.50 7.17
N SER A 15 6.01 -9.09 6.87
CA SER A 15 5.08 -8.56 5.87
C SER A 15 3.97 -7.74 6.52
N TYR A 16 3.43 -6.76 5.80
CA TYR A 16 2.29 -5.97 6.25
C TYR A 16 1.38 -5.62 5.06
N ASP A 17 0.08 -5.83 5.26
CA ASP A 17 -0.98 -5.49 4.31
C ASP A 17 -1.68 -4.21 4.78
N LEU A 18 -1.66 -3.18 3.95
CA LEU A 18 -2.22 -1.86 4.25
C LEU A 18 -3.73 -1.90 4.47
N ASN A 19 -4.44 -2.76 3.71
CA ASN A 19 -5.86 -3.09 3.80
C ASN A 19 -6.76 -1.95 4.32
N TYR A 20 -6.75 -0.79 3.64
CA TYR A 20 -7.42 0.41 4.10
C TYR A 20 -8.94 0.22 4.14
N ARG A 21 -9.57 0.73 5.21
CA ARG A 21 -11.03 0.76 5.38
C ARG A 21 -11.44 2.13 5.92
N PRO A 22 -12.02 3.01 5.09
CA PRO A 22 -12.38 4.37 5.50
C PRO A 22 -13.17 4.40 6.81
N SER A 23 -14.20 3.53 6.93
CA SER A 23 -15.07 3.47 8.12
C SER A 23 -14.34 3.17 9.43
N MET A 24 -13.26 2.39 9.40
CA MET A 24 -12.48 2.10 10.61
C MET A 24 -11.58 3.27 11.00
N TRP A 25 -11.00 3.94 10.01
CA TRP A 25 -10.09 5.05 10.24
C TRP A 25 -10.82 6.33 10.66
N GLU A 26 -12.01 6.61 10.09
CA GLU A 26 -12.87 7.73 10.49
C GLU A 26 -13.10 7.77 12.01
N ALA A 27 -13.33 6.61 12.63
CA ALA A 27 -13.54 6.52 14.08
C ALA A 27 -12.31 6.89 14.93
N ILE A 28 -11.11 6.95 14.34
CA ILE A 28 -9.83 7.15 15.04
C ILE A 28 -9.00 8.32 14.50
N GLY A 29 -9.60 9.21 13.69
CA GLY A 29 -8.93 10.41 13.15
C GLY A 29 -8.76 10.42 11.63
N GLY A 30 -9.47 9.54 10.92
CA GLY A 30 -9.60 9.51 9.48
C GLY A 30 -8.29 9.25 8.76
N LEU A 31 -8.23 9.76 7.52
CA LEU A 31 -7.10 9.61 6.61
C LEU A 31 -5.77 10.08 7.22
N ALA A 32 -5.77 11.21 7.93
CA ALA A 32 -4.56 11.75 8.55
C ALA A 32 -3.97 10.77 9.57
N LYS A 33 -4.80 10.14 10.40
CA LYS A 33 -4.33 9.13 11.35
C LYS A 33 -3.89 7.84 10.65
N ALA A 34 -4.59 7.44 9.59
CA ALA A 34 -4.18 6.31 8.77
C ALA A 34 -2.77 6.51 8.22
N GLN A 35 -2.48 7.68 7.67
CA GLN A 35 -1.16 8.00 7.15
C GLN A 35 -0.09 8.04 8.24
N GLU A 36 -0.36 8.70 9.37
CA GLU A 36 0.59 8.78 10.48
C GLU A 36 1.00 7.39 10.97
N VAL A 37 0.02 6.52 11.24
CA VAL A 37 0.25 5.20 11.80
C VAL A 37 0.95 4.29 10.79
N ASN A 38 0.47 4.24 9.55
CA ASN A 38 1.03 3.33 8.55
C ASN A 38 2.43 3.76 8.09
N LYS A 39 2.74 5.06 8.02
CA LYS A 39 4.11 5.54 7.76
C LYS A 39 5.08 5.11 8.86
N GLU A 40 4.66 5.10 10.13
CA GLU A 40 5.51 4.57 11.20
C GLU A 40 5.65 3.05 11.15
N VAL A 41 4.59 2.33 10.81
CA VAL A 41 4.64 0.87 10.64
C VAL A 41 5.56 0.50 9.47
N ALA A 42 5.51 1.23 8.36
CA ALA A 42 6.29 0.98 7.15
C ALA A 42 7.81 0.95 7.39
N LYS A 43 8.34 1.75 8.32
CA LYS A 43 9.78 1.74 8.71
C LYS A 43 10.25 0.40 9.33
N TYR A 44 9.30 -0.48 9.63
CA TYR A 44 9.51 -1.72 10.35
C TYR A 44 9.16 -2.97 9.54
N VAL A 45 8.74 -2.81 8.29
CA VAL A 45 8.26 -3.88 7.41
C VAL A 45 9.32 -4.23 6.37
N ASP A 46 9.47 -5.52 6.07
CA ASP A 46 10.33 -5.98 4.97
C ASP A 46 9.55 -6.12 3.66
N VAL A 47 8.27 -6.52 3.72
CA VAL A 47 7.43 -6.72 2.54
C VAL A 47 6.10 -5.96 2.70
N MET A 48 5.88 -4.95 1.87
CA MET A 48 4.65 -4.15 1.90
C MET A 48 3.66 -4.66 0.85
N ILE A 49 2.40 -4.84 1.25
CA ILE A 49 1.33 -5.34 0.40
C ILE A 49 0.16 -4.35 0.43
N GLY A 50 -0.42 -4.04 -0.73
CA GLY A 50 -1.62 -3.20 -0.80
C GLY A 50 -2.03 -2.88 -2.24
N ASN A 51 -3.25 -2.42 -2.43
CA ASN A 51 -3.69 -1.86 -3.72
C ASN A 51 -3.33 -0.37 -3.82
N GLU A 52 -3.69 0.27 -4.91
CA GLU A 52 -3.29 1.65 -5.15
C GLU A 52 -3.94 2.66 -4.21
N GLU A 53 -5.23 2.49 -3.94
CA GLU A 53 -5.97 3.29 -2.97
C GLU A 53 -5.35 3.17 -1.58
N ASP A 54 -4.85 1.99 -1.21
CA ASP A 54 -4.17 1.74 0.05
C ASP A 54 -2.84 2.50 0.13
N PHE A 55 -2.03 2.49 -0.93
CA PHE A 55 -0.75 3.21 -0.93
C PHE A 55 -0.97 4.73 -0.85
N THR A 56 -1.99 5.26 -1.53
CA THR A 56 -2.37 6.67 -1.40
C THR A 56 -2.94 6.97 -0.02
N ALA A 57 -3.90 6.16 0.47
CA ALA A 57 -4.60 6.44 1.70
C ALA A 57 -3.74 6.22 2.95
N CYS A 58 -2.92 5.17 2.98
CA CYS A 58 -2.12 4.80 4.14
C CYS A 58 -0.69 5.36 4.08
N LEU A 59 -0.11 5.60 2.92
CA LEU A 59 1.29 6.07 2.82
C LEU A 59 1.42 7.43 2.13
N GLY A 60 0.35 7.94 1.49
CA GLY A 60 0.35 9.25 0.84
C GLY A 60 1.10 9.28 -0.49
N PHE A 61 1.32 8.13 -1.13
CA PHE A 61 1.88 8.09 -2.48
C PHE A 61 0.77 8.28 -3.50
N GLU A 62 0.82 9.36 -4.25
CA GLU A 62 -0.15 9.65 -5.30
C GLU A 62 0.24 8.94 -6.60
N ILE A 63 -0.76 8.67 -7.43
CA ILE A 63 -0.58 8.03 -8.73
C ILE A 63 -0.81 9.08 -9.80
N GLU A 64 0.25 9.44 -10.51
CA GLU A 64 0.14 10.38 -11.61
C GLU A 64 -0.81 9.85 -12.68
N GLY A 65 -1.79 10.66 -13.07
CA GLY A 65 -2.74 10.32 -14.12
C GLY A 65 -3.74 9.24 -13.73
N ASN A 66 -4.08 9.09 -12.44
CA ASN A 66 -5.24 8.32 -12.00
C ASN A 66 -6.44 9.27 -11.83
N ASP A 67 -7.14 9.55 -12.92
CA ASP A 67 -8.40 10.29 -12.92
C ASP A 67 -9.53 9.32 -12.50
N GLU A 68 -10.49 9.75 -11.67
CA GLU A 68 -11.62 8.92 -11.18
C GLU A 68 -12.44 8.29 -12.32
N ASN A 69 -12.28 8.80 -13.55
CA ASN A 69 -12.96 8.35 -14.76
C ASN A 69 -12.13 7.42 -15.68
N LEU A 70 -10.87 7.11 -15.34
CA LEU A 70 -10.03 6.25 -16.17
C LEU A 70 -10.39 4.77 -15.97
N LYS A 71 -11.18 4.25 -16.92
CA LYS A 71 -11.49 2.80 -17.06
C LYS A 71 -10.26 1.93 -17.39
N THR A 72 -9.10 2.55 -17.62
CA THR A 72 -7.86 1.90 -18.03
C THR A 72 -6.80 2.07 -16.96
N LEU A 73 -6.26 0.94 -16.52
CA LEU A 73 -5.18 0.84 -15.54
C LEU A 73 -3.94 1.63 -16.01
N ASN A 74 -3.54 2.67 -15.27
CA ASN A 74 -2.36 3.47 -15.58
C ASN A 74 -1.06 2.82 -15.05
N LEU A 75 -0.63 1.75 -15.70
CA LEU A 75 0.54 0.93 -15.30
C LEU A 75 1.81 1.74 -15.03
N ASP A 76 2.03 2.84 -15.74
CA ASP A 76 3.22 3.68 -15.55
C ASP A 76 3.13 4.50 -14.27
N GLY A 77 1.95 5.03 -13.93
CA GLY A 77 1.67 5.64 -12.63
C GLY A 77 1.91 4.68 -11.47
N TYR A 78 1.46 3.42 -11.58
CA TYR A 78 1.71 2.39 -10.57
C TYR A 78 3.20 2.11 -10.38
N LYS A 79 3.94 1.91 -11.47
CA LYS A 79 5.39 1.69 -11.41
C LYS A 79 6.10 2.85 -10.73
N LYS A 80 5.69 4.08 -11.02
CA LYS A 80 6.26 5.28 -10.40
C LYS A 80 5.98 5.32 -8.90
N MET A 81 4.73 5.08 -8.49
CA MET A 81 4.33 5.01 -7.08
C MET A 81 5.12 3.94 -6.31
N ILE A 82 5.26 2.73 -6.87
CA ILE A 82 6.04 1.66 -6.23
C ILE A 82 7.52 2.03 -6.10
N ASN A 83 8.11 2.62 -7.14
CA ASN A 83 9.50 3.06 -7.09
C ASN A 83 9.71 4.15 -6.03
N GLU A 84 8.76 5.07 -5.89
CA GLU A 84 8.80 6.10 -4.85
C GLU A 84 8.65 5.50 -3.44
N ALA A 85 7.75 4.53 -3.27
CA ALA A 85 7.60 3.81 -2.00
C ALA A 85 8.86 3.03 -1.63
N ALA A 86 9.48 2.33 -2.58
CA ALA A 86 10.72 1.60 -2.37
C ALA A 86 11.91 2.54 -2.07
N ALA A 87 11.97 3.71 -2.71
CA ALA A 87 12.99 4.72 -2.44
C ALA A 87 12.79 5.37 -1.06
N THR A 88 11.54 5.61 -0.65
CA THR A 88 11.20 6.21 0.65
C THR A 88 11.47 5.25 1.81
N TYR A 89 11.24 3.95 1.61
CA TYR A 89 11.42 2.91 2.61
C TYR A 89 12.50 1.92 2.17
N PRO A 90 13.80 2.23 2.36
CA PRO A 90 14.91 1.36 1.94
C PRO A 90 14.95 0.02 2.69
N ASN A 91 14.14 -0.14 3.75
CA ASN A 91 13.94 -1.41 4.44
C ASN A 91 13.02 -2.39 3.69
N PHE A 92 12.29 -1.94 2.67
CA PHE A 92 11.48 -2.82 1.83
C PHE A 92 12.39 -3.71 0.98
N LYS A 93 12.24 -5.02 1.14
CA LYS A 93 12.82 -6.05 0.29
C LYS A 93 11.92 -6.36 -0.90
N ALA A 94 10.62 -6.18 -0.75
CA ALA A 94 9.64 -6.32 -1.80
C ALA A 94 8.41 -5.44 -1.53
N VAL A 95 7.76 -5.01 -2.61
CA VAL A 95 6.45 -4.36 -2.59
C VAL A 95 5.56 -5.16 -3.54
N ALA A 96 4.41 -5.61 -3.06
CA ALA A 96 3.44 -6.35 -3.86
C ALA A 96 2.14 -5.55 -3.95
N THR A 97 1.60 -5.42 -5.15
CA THR A 97 0.34 -4.71 -5.35
C THR A 97 -0.63 -5.50 -6.20
N THR A 98 -1.92 -5.42 -5.87
CA THR A 98 -2.97 -6.02 -6.69
C THR A 98 -3.51 -4.98 -7.65
N LEU A 99 -3.40 -5.25 -8.95
CA LEU A 99 -3.98 -4.41 -9.99
C LEU A 99 -5.41 -4.89 -10.25
N ARG A 100 -6.41 -4.03 -9.98
CA ARG A 100 -7.80 -4.33 -10.32
C ARG A 100 -8.20 -3.51 -11.54
N GLN A 101 -8.58 -4.21 -12.60
CA GLN A 101 -9.25 -3.58 -13.73
C GLN A 101 -10.73 -3.94 -13.65
N VAL A 102 -11.58 -2.96 -13.35
CA VAL A 102 -13.04 -3.15 -13.38
C VAL A 102 -13.46 -3.22 -14.85
N LYS A 103 -13.46 -4.43 -15.43
CA LYS A 103 -13.84 -4.62 -16.84
C LYS A 103 -15.33 -4.34 -17.08
N THR A 104 -16.19 -4.52 -16.08
CA THR A 104 -17.63 -4.16 -16.05
C THR A 104 -18.20 -4.51 -14.66
N ALA A 105 -19.35 -3.96 -14.28
CA ALA A 105 -20.02 -4.13 -12.98
C ALA A 105 -20.43 -5.58 -12.58
N THR A 106 -19.99 -6.60 -13.32
CA THR A 106 -20.37 -8.00 -13.10
C THR A 106 -19.17 -8.96 -13.02
N VAL A 107 -17.92 -8.50 -13.19
CA VAL A 107 -16.73 -9.38 -13.18
C VAL A 107 -15.57 -8.75 -12.42
N ASN A 108 -15.26 -9.29 -11.24
CA ASN A 108 -14.04 -8.99 -10.49
C ASN A 108 -12.91 -9.95 -10.89
N GLY A 109 -11.99 -9.50 -11.75
CA GLY A 109 -10.73 -10.21 -12.01
C GLY A 109 -9.62 -9.66 -11.11
N THR A 110 -9.03 -10.52 -10.26
CA THR A 110 -7.83 -10.16 -9.47
C THR A 110 -6.60 -10.70 -10.18
N TYR A 111 -5.65 -9.84 -10.53
CA TYR A 111 -4.35 -10.23 -11.07
C TYR A 111 -3.26 -9.88 -10.04
N PHE A 112 -2.37 -10.83 -9.74
CA PHE A 112 -1.15 -10.61 -8.97
C PHE A 112 -0.01 -10.31 -9.96
N GLN A 113 0.66 -9.18 -9.82
CA GLN A 113 1.90 -8.84 -10.54
C GLN A 113 3.01 -8.49 -9.55
#